data_AF-A0A0C3PDQ8-F1
#
_entry.id   AF-A0A0C3PDQ8-F1
#
_cell.length_a   1.000
_cell.length_b   1.000
_cell.length_c   1.000
_cell.angle_alpha   90.00
_cell.angle_beta   90.00
_cell.angle_gamma   90.00
#
_symmetry.space_group_name_H-M   'P 1'
#
loop_
_entity.id
_entity.type
_entity.pdbx_description
1 polymer ?
#
loop_
_entity_poly.entity_id
_entity_poly.type
_entity_poly.pdbx_seq_one_letter_code
_entity_poly.pdbx_strand_id
1 'polypeptide(L)'
;LSNDFPEIPYQILLIEFGLHNRLYAPTFLTLRAKHRRAEPSGPTPSNSVPRKKTKGKGKAAQRSDPEFEKERAWLVRKLQDEVAAGMNSAMEDEGEGFECGCCFSSYPFSKMTQCPDAHLFCVDCVTHYASTLLGEHNPAIACMDQSGCKLLFTPSALRQILSPKLLALYERVSQRKELEAAGLENLEECPFCEYQVVIENEHEKLFRCEREDCGAVSCRKCKKLDHLPKSCEEADVDKKLDARHAVEEAMTAALMRNCPKCNKAFIKESGCNKMVCPHCHTLSCYVCRKIIHGYEHFNQAPPYNTAKDPKKCQLWDSSVEQRHADEVGHGCSVAHMFS
;
A
#
# COMPACT_ATOMS: atom_id res chain seq x y z
N LEU A 1 -4.65 -32.50 7.76
CA LEU A 1 -3.73 -31.36 7.97
C LEU A 1 -2.33 -31.85 8.34
N SER A 2 -2.09 -32.50 9.48
CA SER A 2 -0.73 -32.97 9.83
C SER A 2 -0.12 -33.97 8.84
N ASN A 3 -0.95 -34.78 8.19
CA ASN A 3 -0.48 -35.67 7.11
C ASN A 3 -0.24 -34.93 5.79
N ASP A 4 -0.91 -33.79 5.59
CA ASP A 4 -0.88 -33.03 4.34
C ASP A 4 0.24 -31.98 4.36
N PHE A 5 0.62 -31.53 5.55
CA PHE A 5 1.67 -30.54 5.81
C PHE A 5 2.59 -31.05 6.92
N PRO A 6 3.41 -32.09 6.66
CA PRO A 6 4.24 -32.73 7.69
C PRO A 6 5.35 -31.82 8.22
N GLU A 7 5.74 -30.81 7.44
CA GLU A 7 6.80 -29.86 7.78
C GLU A 7 6.29 -28.70 8.66
N ILE A 8 4.98 -28.52 8.76
CA ILE A 8 4.39 -27.44 9.55
C ILE A 8 4.17 -27.95 10.99
N PRO A 9 4.75 -27.28 12.01
CA PRO A 9 4.54 -27.64 13.40
C PRO A 9 3.05 -27.77 13.76
N TYR A 10 2.71 -28.81 14.51
CA TYR A 10 1.32 -29.11 14.87
C TYR A 10 0.59 -27.95 15.54
N GLN A 11 1.30 -27.15 16.35
CA GLN A 11 0.75 -25.95 16.99
C GLN A 11 0.28 -24.90 15.97
N ILE A 12 1.04 -24.71 14.88
CA ILE A 12 0.67 -23.79 13.80
C ILE A 12 -0.55 -24.30 13.04
N LEU A 13 -0.61 -25.62 12.78
CA LEU A 13 -1.77 -26.24 12.16
C LEU A 13 -3.05 -26.05 12.99
N LEU A 14 -2.97 -26.13 14.31
CA LEU A 14 -4.12 -25.89 15.20
C LEU A 14 -4.58 -24.43 15.20
N ILE A 15 -3.65 -23.48 15.19
CA ILE A 15 -3.96 -22.04 15.12
C ILE A 15 -4.69 -21.74 13.81
N GLU A 16 -4.13 -22.16 12.68
CA GLU A 16 -4.71 -21.92 11.35
C GLU A 16 -6.06 -22.61 11.20
N PHE A 17 -6.19 -23.83 11.73
CA PHE A 17 -7.47 -24.53 11.74
C PHE A 17 -8.53 -23.80 12.59
N GLY A 18 -8.13 -23.19 13.70
CA GLY A 18 -8.99 -22.33 14.51
C GLY A 18 -9.44 -21.05 13.79
N LEU A 19 -8.52 -20.38 13.09
CA LEU A 19 -8.79 -19.15 12.33
C LEU A 19 -9.79 -19.37 11.18
N HIS A 20 -9.84 -20.58 10.65
CA HIS A 20 -10.71 -20.95 9.53
C HIS A 20 -11.93 -21.76 9.97
N ASN A 21 -12.50 -21.43 11.14
CA ASN A 21 -13.73 -22.03 11.66
C ASN A 21 -13.68 -23.57 11.77
N ARG A 22 -12.49 -24.16 11.91
CA ARG A 22 -12.26 -25.61 11.92
C ARG A 22 -12.74 -26.32 10.65
N LEU A 23 -12.75 -25.59 9.53
CA LEU A 23 -13.02 -26.14 8.20
C LEU A 23 -11.69 -26.59 7.58
N TYR A 24 -11.67 -27.81 7.05
CA TYR A 24 -10.47 -28.41 6.48
C TYR A 24 -10.05 -27.74 5.17
N ALA A 25 -11.00 -27.53 4.25
CA ALA A 25 -10.70 -27.01 2.92
C ALA A 25 -10.13 -25.57 2.92
N PRO A 26 -10.70 -24.59 3.65
CA PRO A 26 -10.13 -23.24 3.74
C PRO A 26 -8.76 -23.23 4.40
N THR A 27 -8.58 -23.99 5.48
CA THR A 27 -7.28 -24.12 6.16
C THR A 27 -6.21 -24.68 5.23
N PHE A 28 -6.54 -25.74 4.48
CA PHE A 28 -5.62 -26.35 3.52
C PHE A 28 -5.18 -25.37 2.43
N LEU A 29 -6.12 -24.59 1.87
CA LEU A 29 -5.80 -23.63 0.81
C LEU A 29 -4.89 -22.50 1.30
N THR A 30 -5.13 -21.98 2.51
CA THR A 30 -4.28 -20.95 3.12
C THR A 30 -2.87 -21.47 3.40
N LEU A 31 -2.75 -22.67 3.99
CA LEU A 31 -1.46 -23.30 4.25
C LEU A 31 -0.68 -23.56 2.96
N ARG A 32 -1.35 -24.08 1.92
CA ARG A 32 -0.75 -24.27 0.58
C ARG A 32 -0.27 -22.96 -0.03
N ALA A 33 -1.03 -21.87 0.11
CA ALA A 33 -0.63 -20.56 -0.39
C ALA A 33 0.56 -19.96 0.37
N LYS A 34 0.59 -20.11 1.70
CA LYS A 34 1.72 -19.68 2.55
C LYS A 34 3.00 -20.46 2.21
N HIS A 35 2.88 -21.78 2.05
CA HIS A 35 4.00 -22.64 1.66
C HIS A 35 4.57 -22.29 0.28
N ARG A 36 3.71 -21.96 -0.70
CA ARG A 36 4.13 -21.51 -2.03
C ARG A 36 4.87 -20.16 -2.03
N ARG A 37 4.65 -19.29 -1.03
CA ARG A 37 5.31 -17.98 -0.93
C ARG A 37 6.67 -18.05 -0.23
N ALA A 38 6.97 -19.14 0.47
CA ALA A 38 8.20 -19.29 1.26
C ALA A 38 9.37 -19.91 0.48
N GLU A 39 9.13 -20.51 -0.69
CA GLU A 39 10.14 -21.22 -1.50
C GLU A 39 10.33 -20.58 -2.89
N PRO A 40 11.55 -20.26 -3.34
CA PRO A 40 11.83 -19.92 -4.73
C PRO A 40 11.98 -21.20 -5.57
N SER A 41 11.00 -21.46 -6.44
CA SER A 41 11.03 -22.44 -7.56
C SER A 41 11.60 -23.85 -7.25
N GLY A 42 10.72 -24.79 -6.92
CA GLY A 42 11.00 -26.24 -6.84
C GLY A 42 9.70 -27.06 -6.96
N PRO A 43 9.75 -28.34 -7.40
CA PRO A 43 8.61 -29.01 -8.03
C PRO A 43 7.46 -29.30 -7.05
N THR A 44 6.25 -29.27 -7.61
CA THR A 44 4.98 -29.55 -6.94
C THR A 44 5.02 -30.83 -6.09
N PRO A 45 4.49 -30.82 -4.85
CA PRO A 45 4.38 -32.05 -4.08
C PRO A 45 3.48 -33.06 -4.79
N SER A 46 4.08 -34.22 -5.08
CA SER A 46 3.47 -35.40 -5.68
C SER A 46 2.17 -35.81 -4.98
N ASN A 47 1.20 -36.22 -5.81
CA ASN A 47 0.03 -36.96 -5.41
C ASN A 47 0.38 -38.22 -4.60
N SER A 48 -0.50 -38.55 -3.65
CA SER A 48 -0.66 -39.82 -2.93
C SER A 48 0.46 -40.25 -1.96
N VAL A 49 0.23 -40.05 -0.66
CA VAL A 49 0.83 -40.91 0.38
C VAL A 49 -0.21 -41.97 0.78
N PRO A 50 0.09 -43.28 0.66
CA PRO A 50 -0.79 -44.34 1.11
C PRO A 50 -0.97 -44.29 2.63
N ARG A 51 -2.21 -44.51 3.09
CA ARG A 51 -2.55 -44.60 4.52
C ARG A 51 -1.82 -45.78 5.17
N LYS A 52 -0.70 -45.55 5.87
CA LYS A 52 -0.10 -46.55 6.78
C LYS A 52 -1.08 -46.83 7.92
N LYS A 53 -1.68 -48.02 7.93
CA LYS A 53 -2.46 -48.52 9.08
C LYS A 53 -1.48 -48.78 10.24
N THR A 54 -1.40 -47.86 11.19
CA THR A 54 -0.72 -48.11 12.47
C THR A 54 -1.63 -49.00 13.33
N LYS A 55 -1.18 -50.24 13.58
CA LYS A 55 -1.74 -51.13 14.61
C LYS A 55 -1.38 -50.54 15.98
N GLY A 56 -2.21 -49.62 16.48
CA GLY A 56 -2.14 -49.09 17.84
C GLY A 56 -3.44 -49.37 18.57
N LYS A 57 -3.38 -50.11 19.68
CA LYS A 57 -4.51 -50.43 20.55
C LYS A 57 -5.09 -49.14 21.15
N GLY A 58 -6.26 -48.74 20.67
CA GLY A 58 -7.05 -47.63 21.22
C GLY A 58 -8.25 -47.37 20.31
N LYS A 59 -9.40 -47.97 20.62
CA LYS A 59 -10.65 -47.75 19.90
C LYS A 59 -11.15 -46.33 20.17
N ALA A 60 -10.64 -45.33 19.46
CA ALA A 60 -11.40 -44.14 19.16
C ALA A 60 -12.22 -44.47 17.91
N ALA A 61 -13.53 -44.63 18.07
CA ALA A 61 -14.44 -44.83 16.94
C ALA A 61 -14.18 -43.70 15.93
N GLN A 62 -13.73 -44.06 14.73
CA GLN A 62 -13.55 -43.13 13.63
C GLN A 62 -14.94 -42.63 13.25
N ARG A 63 -15.38 -41.54 13.90
CA ARG A 63 -16.59 -40.82 13.52
C ARG A 63 -16.38 -40.38 12.08
N SER A 64 -17.12 -40.99 11.14
CA SER A 64 -17.25 -40.46 9.80
C SER A 64 -17.90 -39.09 9.96
N ASP A 65 -17.14 -38.05 9.66
CA ASP A 65 -17.63 -36.69 9.60
C ASP A 65 -18.03 -36.45 8.13
N PRO A 66 -19.32 -36.51 7.80
CA PRO A 66 -19.78 -36.37 6.42
C PRO A 66 -19.50 -34.98 5.87
N GLU A 67 -19.35 -33.96 6.72
CA GLU A 67 -19.03 -32.60 6.28
C GLU A 67 -17.56 -32.49 5.88
N PHE A 68 -16.66 -33.10 6.66
CA PHE A 68 -15.25 -33.22 6.30
C PHE A 68 -15.05 -34.00 4.98
N GLU A 69 -15.80 -35.08 4.77
CA GLU A 69 -15.72 -35.85 3.53
C GLU A 69 -16.16 -35.04 2.30
N LYS A 70 -17.22 -34.23 2.43
CA LYS A 70 -17.66 -33.28 1.38
C LYS A 70 -16.62 -32.22 1.10
N GLU A 71 -16.06 -31.59 2.14
CA GLU A 71 -15.01 -30.58 1.97
C GLU A 71 -13.79 -31.15 1.27
N ARG A 72 -13.37 -32.36 1.65
CA ARG A 72 -12.24 -33.03 1.02
C ARG A 72 -12.54 -33.38 -0.44
N ALA A 73 -13.75 -33.85 -0.75
CA ALA A 73 -14.16 -34.14 -2.13
C ALA A 73 -14.18 -32.87 -3.00
N TRP A 74 -14.72 -31.76 -2.46
CA TRP A 74 -14.69 -30.46 -3.12
C TRP A 74 -13.26 -29.97 -3.36
N LEU A 75 -12.39 -30.08 -2.35
CA LEU A 75 -11.00 -29.66 -2.45
C LEU A 75 -10.25 -30.47 -3.51
N VAL A 76 -10.41 -31.80 -3.54
CA VAL A 76 -9.78 -32.66 -4.56
C VAL A 76 -10.24 -32.26 -5.96
N ARG A 77 -11.54 -32.02 -6.16
CA ARG A 77 -12.06 -31.57 -7.45
C ARG A 77 -11.47 -30.22 -7.85
N LYS A 78 -11.43 -29.26 -6.94
CA LYS A 78 -10.82 -27.94 -7.18
C LYS A 78 -9.34 -28.03 -7.56
N LEU A 79 -8.58 -28.88 -6.88
CA LEU A 79 -7.17 -29.11 -7.20
C LEU A 79 -6.99 -29.79 -8.57
N GLN A 80 -7.86 -30.72 -8.92
CA GLN A 80 -7.88 -31.35 -10.24
C GLN A 80 -8.21 -30.35 -11.35
N ASP A 81 -9.20 -29.47 -11.12
CA ASP A 81 -9.57 -28.42 -12.06
C ASP A 81 -8.42 -27.40 -12.26
N GLU A 82 -7.71 -27.03 -11.18
CA GLU A 82 -6.51 -26.16 -11.25
C GLU A 82 -5.37 -26.82 -12.06
N VAL A 83 -5.13 -28.12 -11.88
CA VAL A 83 -4.12 -28.87 -12.64
C VAL A 83 -4.54 -29.02 -14.11
N ALA A 84 -5.80 -29.33 -14.38
CA ALA A 84 -6.33 -29.44 -15.73
C ALA A 84 -6.26 -28.09 -16.48
N ALA A 85 -6.59 -26.98 -15.82
CA ALA A 85 -6.40 -25.64 -16.38
C ALA A 85 -4.92 -25.32 -16.65
N GLY A 86 -4.02 -25.75 -15.76
CA GLY A 86 -2.57 -25.61 -15.94
C GLY A 86 -2.01 -26.46 -17.09
N MET A 87 -2.49 -27.70 -17.26
CA MET A 87 -2.07 -28.60 -18.34
C MET A 87 -2.63 -28.18 -19.70
N ASN A 88 -3.89 -27.71 -19.76
CA ASN A 88 -4.45 -27.11 -20.97
C ASN A 88 -3.68 -25.84 -21.37
N SER A 89 -3.28 -25.01 -20.40
CA SER A 89 -2.43 -23.83 -20.66
C SER A 89 -0.99 -24.18 -21.09
N ALA A 90 -0.52 -25.41 -20.83
CA ALA A 90 0.83 -25.85 -21.20
C ALA A 90 0.87 -26.65 -22.52
N MET A 91 -0.24 -27.30 -22.91
CA MET A 91 -0.36 -28.02 -24.19
C MET A 91 -0.70 -27.12 -25.39
N GLU A 92 -1.05 -25.84 -25.16
CA GLU A 92 -1.23 -24.85 -26.23
C GLU A 92 0.09 -24.18 -26.69
N ASP A 93 1.24 -24.55 -26.11
CA ASP A 93 2.55 -23.92 -26.32
C ASP A 93 3.48 -24.68 -27.30
N GLU A 94 2.90 -25.40 -28.28
CA GLU A 94 3.64 -25.89 -29.46
C GLU A 94 3.39 -25.03 -30.71
N GLY A 95 3.06 -23.75 -30.50
CA GLY A 95 3.00 -22.73 -31.55
C GLY A 95 4.14 -21.71 -31.37
N GLU A 96 4.78 -21.33 -32.47
CA GLU A 96 5.73 -20.21 -32.51
C GLU A 96 5.02 -18.94 -31.99
N GLY A 97 5.32 -18.54 -30.74
CA GLY A 97 4.73 -17.37 -30.11
C GLY A 97 5.16 -16.08 -30.82
N PHE A 98 4.33 -15.04 -30.70
CA PHE A 98 4.66 -13.71 -31.23
C PHE A 98 5.52 -12.95 -30.23
N GLU A 99 6.54 -12.23 -30.71
CA GLU A 99 7.41 -11.41 -29.86
C GLU A 99 6.74 -10.07 -29.52
N CYS A 100 6.79 -9.69 -28.24
CA CYS A 100 6.33 -8.40 -27.75
C CYS A 100 7.37 -7.29 -28.01
N GLY A 101 6.97 -6.20 -28.67
CA GLY A 101 7.86 -5.05 -28.94
C GLY A 101 8.31 -4.24 -27.73
N CYS A 102 7.81 -4.55 -26.52
CA CYS A 102 8.21 -3.88 -25.27
C CYS A 102 9.16 -4.72 -24.41
N CYS A 103 8.85 -6.00 -24.19
CA CYS A 103 9.62 -6.88 -23.31
C CYS A 103 10.40 -7.97 -24.06
N PHE A 104 10.28 -8.05 -25.39
CA PHE A 104 10.97 -9.01 -26.26
C PHE A 104 10.77 -10.48 -25.87
N SER A 105 9.69 -10.76 -25.15
CA SER A 105 9.29 -12.12 -24.78
C SER A 105 8.22 -12.63 -25.73
N SER A 106 8.16 -13.95 -25.93
CA SER A 106 7.20 -14.59 -26.82
C SER A 106 5.91 -14.91 -26.07
N TYR A 107 4.77 -14.60 -26.71
CA TYR A 107 3.44 -14.84 -26.15
C TYR A 107 2.50 -15.42 -27.20
N PRO A 108 1.49 -16.21 -26.80
CA PRO A 108 0.43 -16.63 -27.71
C PRO A 108 -0.38 -15.41 -28.19
N PHE A 109 -0.94 -15.50 -29.40
CA PHE A 109 -1.74 -14.43 -29.99
C PHE A 109 -2.89 -13.95 -29.09
N SER A 110 -3.48 -14.86 -28.30
CA SER A 110 -4.54 -14.54 -27.33
C SER A 110 -4.12 -13.56 -26.22
N LYS A 111 -2.82 -13.43 -25.95
CA LYS A 111 -2.24 -12.51 -24.97
C LYS A 111 -1.50 -11.34 -25.61
N MET A 112 -1.71 -11.12 -26.90
CA MET A 112 -1.13 -10.03 -27.66
C MET A 112 -2.20 -9.01 -28.03
N THR A 113 -1.78 -7.77 -28.18
CA THR A 113 -2.60 -6.65 -28.64
C THR A 113 -1.76 -5.74 -29.51
N GLN A 114 -2.40 -4.95 -30.36
CA GLN A 114 -1.71 -4.07 -31.29
C GLN A 114 -2.22 -2.63 -31.24
N CYS A 115 -1.33 -1.70 -31.56
CA CYS A 115 -1.76 -0.32 -31.83
C CYS A 115 -2.40 -0.23 -33.23
N PRO A 116 -2.99 0.92 -33.60
CA PRO A 116 -3.58 1.11 -34.94
C PRO A 116 -2.61 0.93 -36.11
N ASP A 117 -1.30 1.07 -35.88
CA ASP A 117 -0.22 0.85 -36.87
C ASP A 117 0.35 -0.58 -36.85
N ALA A 118 -0.37 -1.52 -36.22
CA ALA A 118 -0.04 -2.94 -36.13
C ALA A 118 1.25 -3.30 -35.36
N HIS A 119 1.83 -2.39 -34.55
CA HIS A 119 2.87 -2.76 -33.59
C HIS A 119 2.31 -3.65 -32.48
N LEU A 120 2.95 -4.80 -32.23
CA LEU A 120 2.47 -5.85 -31.34
C LEU A 120 3.10 -5.79 -29.94
N PHE A 121 2.26 -5.93 -28.92
CA PHE A 121 2.66 -5.92 -27.51
C PHE A 121 1.88 -6.97 -26.73
N CYS A 122 2.48 -7.53 -25.69
CA CYS A 122 1.73 -8.38 -24.77
C CYS A 122 0.76 -7.54 -23.94
N VAL A 123 -0.37 -8.13 -23.56
CA VAL A 123 -1.42 -7.51 -22.74
C VAL A 123 -0.84 -6.95 -21.43
N ASP A 124 0.10 -7.65 -20.82
CA ASP A 124 0.72 -7.25 -19.56
C ASP A 124 1.49 -5.93 -19.69
N CYS A 125 2.30 -5.77 -20.75
CA CYS A 125 3.04 -4.53 -21.00
C CYS A 125 2.11 -3.34 -21.20
N VAL A 126 1.07 -3.48 -22.04
CA VAL A 126 0.11 -2.39 -22.27
C VAL A 126 -0.67 -2.07 -20.99
N THR A 127 -1.06 -3.08 -20.22
CA THR A 127 -1.80 -2.89 -18.97
C THR A 127 -0.97 -2.17 -17.91
N HIS A 128 0.31 -2.54 -17.76
CA HIS A 128 1.22 -1.85 -16.85
C HIS A 128 1.46 -0.39 -17.28
N TYR A 129 1.70 -0.17 -18.57
CA TYR A 129 1.87 1.17 -19.12
C TYR A 129 0.63 2.05 -18.92
N ALA A 130 -0.55 1.51 -19.23
CA ALA A 130 -1.83 2.17 -18.98
C ALA A 130 -2.03 2.49 -17.49
N SER A 131 -1.69 1.57 -16.58
CA SER A 131 -1.77 1.82 -15.15
C SER A 131 -0.90 2.99 -14.69
N THR A 132 0.31 3.12 -15.23
CA THR A 132 1.20 4.24 -14.89
C THR A 132 0.61 5.56 -15.39
N LEU A 133 0.23 5.64 -16.68
CA LEU A 133 -0.34 6.87 -17.26
C LEU A 133 -1.64 7.31 -16.58
N LEU A 134 -2.52 6.35 -16.28
CA LEU A 134 -3.77 6.64 -15.58
C LEU A 134 -3.54 7.09 -14.14
N GLY A 135 -2.48 6.60 -13.49
CA GLY A 135 -2.02 7.10 -12.19
C GLY A 135 -1.56 8.56 -12.25
N GLU A 136 -1.04 9.00 -13.39
CA GLU A 136 -0.66 10.38 -13.69
C GLU A 136 -1.83 11.23 -14.25
N HIS A 137 -3.06 10.71 -14.24
CA HIS A 137 -4.25 11.35 -14.83
C HIS A 137 -4.16 11.62 -16.34
N ASN A 138 -3.41 10.79 -17.06
CA ASN A 138 -3.28 10.86 -18.51
C ASN A 138 -4.01 9.69 -19.20
N PRO A 139 -5.12 9.93 -19.92
CA PRO A 139 -5.84 8.88 -20.65
C PRO A 139 -5.23 8.57 -22.03
N ALA A 140 -4.25 9.35 -22.50
CA ALA A 140 -3.64 9.18 -23.82
C ALA A 140 -2.62 8.04 -23.82
N ILE A 141 -3.12 6.79 -23.85
CA ILE A 141 -2.30 5.58 -23.89
C ILE A 141 -1.75 5.40 -25.31
N ALA A 142 -0.55 5.93 -25.54
CA ALA A 142 0.15 5.89 -26.83
C ALA A 142 0.85 4.56 -27.10
N CYS A 143 1.18 4.30 -28.36
CA CYS A 143 2.04 3.20 -28.76
C CYS A 143 3.41 3.28 -28.06
N MET A 144 3.94 2.12 -27.66
CA MET A 144 5.22 2.01 -26.95
C MET A 144 6.39 1.68 -27.89
N ASP A 145 6.17 1.72 -29.20
CA ASP A 145 7.19 1.34 -30.18
C ASP A 145 8.29 2.39 -30.32
N GLN A 146 9.51 1.96 -30.64
CA GLN A 146 10.69 2.82 -30.78
C GLN A 146 10.77 3.54 -32.14
N SER A 147 9.95 3.17 -33.13
CA SER A 147 9.85 3.81 -34.45
C SER A 147 9.36 5.26 -34.41
N GLY A 148 8.86 5.72 -33.26
CA GLY A 148 8.25 7.04 -33.10
C GLY A 148 6.75 7.06 -33.38
N CYS A 149 6.09 5.90 -33.40
CA CYS A 149 4.63 5.80 -33.47
C CYS A 149 3.98 6.51 -32.27
N LYS A 150 3.11 7.50 -32.53
CA LYS A 150 2.37 8.27 -31.50
C LYS A 150 0.87 7.97 -31.49
N LEU A 151 0.44 6.94 -32.21
CA LEU A 151 -0.97 6.56 -32.27
C LEU A 151 -1.41 6.04 -30.91
N LEU A 152 -2.63 6.41 -30.52
CA LEU A 152 -3.25 5.94 -29.28
C LEU A 152 -3.86 4.55 -29.49
N PHE A 153 -3.79 3.71 -28.46
CA PHE A 153 -4.58 2.49 -28.46
C PHE A 153 -6.07 2.82 -28.50
N THR A 154 -6.83 2.08 -29.32
CA THR A 154 -8.26 2.35 -29.47
C THR A 154 -9.01 2.00 -28.18
N PRO A 155 -10.11 2.70 -27.84
CA PRO A 155 -10.91 2.35 -26.67
C PRO A 155 -11.40 0.90 -26.69
N SER A 156 -11.70 0.35 -27.86
CA SER A 156 -12.10 -1.05 -28.04
C SER A 156 -10.98 -2.03 -27.66
N ALA A 157 -9.74 -1.75 -28.08
CA ALA A 157 -8.59 -2.56 -27.70
C ALA A 157 -8.35 -2.50 -26.18
N LEU A 158 -8.44 -1.30 -25.59
CA LEU A 158 -8.29 -1.10 -24.15
C LEU A 158 -9.39 -1.82 -23.35
N ARG A 159 -10.64 -1.81 -23.81
CA ARG A 159 -11.75 -2.54 -23.18
C ARG A 159 -11.54 -4.05 -23.14
N GLN A 160 -10.83 -4.61 -24.13
CA GLN A 160 -10.56 -6.04 -24.19
C GLN A 160 -9.42 -6.48 -23.26
N ILE A 161 -8.43 -5.61 -23.05
CA ILE A 161 -7.19 -5.97 -22.34
C ILE A 161 -7.14 -5.48 -20.89
N LEU A 162 -7.80 -4.36 -20.57
CA LEU A 162 -7.77 -3.78 -19.22
C LEU A 162 -8.74 -4.52 -18.30
N SER A 163 -8.30 -4.76 -17.05
CA SER A 163 -9.20 -5.27 -16.00
C SER A 163 -10.38 -4.31 -15.75
N PRO A 164 -11.54 -4.80 -15.23
CA PRO A 164 -12.70 -3.94 -14.97
C PRO A 164 -12.39 -2.72 -14.11
N LYS A 165 -11.51 -2.88 -13.12
CA LYS A 165 -11.08 -1.78 -12.23
C LYS A 165 -10.27 -0.72 -12.98
N LEU A 166 -9.36 -1.15 -13.83
CA LEU A 166 -8.48 -0.25 -14.58
C LEU A 166 -9.22 0.42 -15.74
N LEU A 167 -10.16 -0.29 -16.37
CA LEU A 167 -11.05 0.27 -17.38
C LEU A 167 -11.96 1.37 -16.79
N ALA A 168 -12.56 1.14 -15.62
CA ALA A 168 -13.34 2.17 -14.94
C ALA A 168 -12.51 3.43 -14.61
N LEU A 169 -11.22 3.24 -14.25
CA LEU A 169 -10.29 4.36 -14.06
C LEU A 169 -10.01 5.09 -15.39
N TYR A 170 -9.76 4.35 -16.47
CA TYR A 170 -9.57 4.91 -17.81
C TYR A 170 -10.75 5.77 -18.24
N GLU A 171 -11.97 5.26 -18.14
CA GLU A 171 -13.19 5.98 -18.52
C GLU A 171 -13.37 7.25 -17.69
N ARG A 172 -13.17 7.16 -16.38
CA ARG A 172 -13.22 8.33 -15.48
C ARG A 172 -12.20 9.40 -15.86
N VAL A 173 -10.96 9.02 -16.12
CA VAL A 173 -9.89 9.97 -16.48
C VAL A 173 -10.14 10.57 -17.86
N SER A 174 -10.60 9.76 -18.83
CA SER A 174 -10.97 10.21 -20.19
C SER A 174 -12.08 11.24 -20.13
N GLN A 175 -13.19 10.91 -19.45
CA GLN A 175 -14.35 11.81 -19.34
C GLN A 175 -13.96 13.16 -18.72
N ARG A 176 -13.13 13.15 -17.67
CA ARG A 176 -12.66 14.39 -17.04
C ARG A 176 -11.87 15.25 -18.02
N LYS A 177 -10.97 14.63 -18.80
CA LYS A 177 -10.16 15.34 -19.80
C LYS A 177 -10.99 15.84 -20.98
N GLU A 178 -12.02 15.10 -21.38
CA GLU A 178 -12.96 15.52 -22.41
C GLU A 178 -13.77 16.76 -21.97
N LEU A 179 -14.23 16.80 -20.72
CA LEU A 179 -14.92 17.96 -20.15
C LEU A 179 -14.00 19.18 -20.00
N GLU A 180 -12.76 18.97 -19.55
CA GLU A 180 -11.73 20.02 -19.48
C GLU A 180 -11.45 20.60 -20.89
N ALA A 181 -11.30 19.73 -21.89
CA ALA A 181 -11.05 20.13 -23.28
C ALA A 181 -12.26 20.80 -23.95
N ALA A 182 -13.49 20.49 -23.52
CA ALA A 182 -14.69 21.15 -24.01
C ALA A 182 -14.79 22.63 -23.58
N GLY A 183 -14.04 23.04 -22.55
CA GLY A 183 -13.95 24.44 -22.14
C GLY A 183 -15.30 25.02 -21.66
N LEU A 184 -16.11 24.22 -20.99
CA LEU A 184 -17.42 24.64 -20.50
C LEU A 184 -17.27 25.72 -19.42
N GLU A 185 -17.87 26.89 -19.66
CA GLU A 185 -17.91 27.97 -18.68
C GLU A 185 -18.73 27.57 -17.45
N ASN A 186 -18.29 28.00 -16.27
CA ASN A 186 -18.96 27.75 -14.99
C ASN A 186 -19.16 26.26 -14.63
N LEU A 187 -18.35 25.36 -15.20
CA LEU A 187 -18.33 23.95 -14.82
C LEU A 187 -17.69 23.78 -13.44
N GLU A 188 -18.48 23.26 -12.49
CA GLU A 188 -18.07 22.99 -11.13
C GLU A 188 -18.11 21.49 -10.86
N GLU A 189 -17.14 20.99 -10.08
CA GLU A 189 -17.02 19.57 -9.74
C GLU A 189 -17.27 19.31 -8.25
N CYS A 190 -17.92 18.18 -7.97
CA CYS A 190 -18.07 17.68 -6.62
C CYS A 190 -16.70 17.22 -6.07
N PRO A 191 -16.28 17.65 -4.86
CA PRO A 191 -15.02 17.20 -4.28
C PRO A 191 -15.06 15.77 -3.71
N PHE A 192 -16.23 15.15 -3.64
CA PHE A 192 -16.44 13.85 -3.01
C PHE A 192 -16.79 12.72 -3.98
N CYS A 193 -17.16 13.04 -5.23
CA CYS A 193 -17.50 12.06 -6.25
C CYS A 193 -17.20 12.62 -7.65
N GLU A 194 -17.58 11.92 -8.72
CA GLU A 194 -17.32 12.39 -10.10
C GLU A 194 -18.46 13.24 -10.69
N TYR A 195 -19.41 13.71 -9.86
CA TYR A 195 -20.49 14.59 -10.34
C TYR A 195 -19.94 15.96 -10.71
N GLN A 196 -20.35 16.47 -11.86
CA GLN A 196 -20.00 17.81 -12.35
C GLN A 196 -21.25 18.47 -12.93
N VAL A 197 -21.39 19.77 -12.72
CA VAL A 197 -22.56 20.54 -13.16
C VAL A 197 -22.16 21.98 -13.46
N VAL A 198 -22.84 22.59 -14.41
CA VAL A 198 -22.68 24.02 -14.72
C VAL A 198 -23.54 24.83 -13.76
N ILE A 199 -22.92 25.75 -13.02
CA ILE A 199 -23.64 26.65 -12.09
C ILE A 199 -23.60 28.07 -12.66
N GLU A 200 -24.67 28.50 -13.32
CA GLU A 200 -24.77 29.83 -13.93
C GLU A 200 -24.71 30.98 -12.91
N ASN A 201 -25.14 30.73 -11.67
CA ASN A 201 -25.11 31.73 -10.61
C ASN A 201 -23.72 31.79 -9.94
N GLU A 202 -22.92 32.79 -10.30
CA GLU A 202 -21.60 33.05 -9.71
C GLU A 202 -21.65 33.36 -8.20
N HIS A 203 -22.79 33.83 -7.69
CA HIS A 203 -22.96 34.20 -6.27
C HIS A 203 -23.33 33.02 -5.38
N GLU A 204 -23.69 31.87 -5.96
CA GLU A 204 -23.97 30.66 -5.20
C GLU A 204 -22.67 30.22 -4.48
N LYS A 205 -22.73 30.05 -3.17
CA LYS A 205 -21.56 29.71 -2.34
C LYS A 205 -21.44 28.21 -2.09
N LEU A 206 -22.54 27.48 -2.26
CA LEU A 206 -22.64 26.06 -2.00
C LEU A 206 -22.78 25.27 -3.30
N PHE A 207 -21.99 24.21 -3.42
CA PHE A 207 -22.15 23.19 -4.42
C PHE A 207 -23.02 22.07 -3.82
N ARG A 208 -24.13 21.73 -4.49
CA ARG A 208 -25.02 20.64 -4.09
C ARG A 208 -24.86 19.50 -5.09
N CYS A 209 -24.38 18.36 -4.61
CA CYS A 209 -24.27 17.16 -5.44
C CYS A 209 -25.66 16.54 -5.63
N GLU A 210 -26.10 16.39 -6.88
CA GLU A 210 -27.41 15.78 -7.22
C GLU A 210 -27.32 14.26 -7.42
N ARG A 211 -26.12 13.68 -7.23
CA ARG A 211 -25.93 12.23 -7.28
C ARG A 211 -26.53 11.59 -6.03
N GLU A 212 -27.43 10.62 -6.22
CA GLU A 212 -28.23 10.00 -5.13
C GLU A 212 -27.38 9.32 -4.04
N ASP A 213 -26.23 8.75 -4.39
CA ASP A 213 -25.30 8.09 -3.48
C ASP A 213 -24.40 9.07 -2.70
N CYS A 214 -24.20 10.29 -3.23
CA CYS A 214 -23.32 11.28 -2.65
C CYS A 214 -24.10 12.33 -1.85
N GLY A 215 -25.05 13.02 -2.47
CA GLY A 215 -25.89 14.05 -1.84
C GLY A 215 -25.15 15.18 -1.10
N ALA A 216 -23.83 15.26 -1.24
CA ALA A 216 -23.00 16.11 -0.40
C ALA A 216 -23.16 17.58 -0.78
N VAL A 217 -23.21 18.43 0.25
CA VAL A 217 -23.17 19.88 0.10
C VAL A 217 -21.79 20.37 0.51
N SER A 218 -21.12 21.09 -0.39
CA SER A 218 -19.77 21.61 -0.17
C SER A 218 -19.67 23.09 -0.45
N CYS A 219 -18.70 23.77 0.17
CA CYS A 219 -18.40 25.15 -0.15
C CYS A 219 -17.64 25.22 -1.49
N ARG A 220 -18.12 26.03 -2.45
CA ARG A 220 -17.47 26.22 -3.76
C ARG A 220 -16.06 26.80 -3.66
N LYS A 221 -15.78 27.60 -2.62
CA LYS A 221 -14.47 28.25 -2.44
C LYS A 221 -13.39 27.31 -1.93
N CYS A 222 -13.67 26.57 -0.86
CA CYS A 222 -12.66 25.73 -0.19
C CYS A 222 -12.81 24.22 -0.49
N LYS A 223 -13.86 23.83 -1.24
CA LYS A 223 -14.20 22.43 -1.58
C LYS A 223 -14.37 21.51 -0.37
N LYS A 224 -14.66 22.07 0.82
CA LYS A 224 -14.94 21.32 2.06
C LYS A 224 -16.46 21.18 2.25
N LEU A 225 -16.87 20.28 3.15
CA LEU A 225 -18.28 20.14 3.54
C LEU A 225 -18.84 21.49 3.97
N ASP A 226 -20.16 21.66 3.78
CA ASP A 226 -20.86 22.87 4.19
C ASP A 226 -20.49 23.25 5.63
N HIS A 227 -20.07 24.51 5.77
CA HIS A 227 -19.63 25.09 7.03
C HIS A 227 -20.29 26.45 7.25
N LEU A 228 -21.31 26.85 6.47
CA LEU A 228 -22.05 28.08 6.75
C LEU A 228 -22.77 27.95 8.10
N PRO A 229 -22.78 29.01 8.95
CA PRO A 229 -22.39 30.39 8.66
C PRO A 229 -20.89 30.72 8.85
N LYS A 230 -20.04 29.77 9.22
CA LYS A 230 -18.61 30.00 9.48
C LYS A 230 -17.86 30.37 8.20
N SER A 231 -16.80 31.16 8.35
CA SER A 231 -15.88 31.44 7.25
C SER A 231 -15.02 30.21 6.90
N CYS A 232 -14.42 30.19 5.71
CA CYS A 232 -13.51 29.10 5.33
C CYS A 232 -12.28 29.04 6.25
N GLU A 233 -11.83 30.17 6.80
CA GLU A 233 -10.69 30.22 7.72
C GLU A 233 -11.02 29.60 9.08
N GLU A 234 -12.22 29.88 9.60
CA GLU A 234 -12.70 29.29 10.85
C GLU A 234 -12.89 27.77 10.73
N ALA A 235 -13.42 27.30 9.61
CA ALA A 235 -13.57 25.87 9.33
C ALA A 235 -12.21 25.14 9.27
N ASP A 236 -11.15 25.83 8.84
CA ASP A 236 -9.79 25.29 8.78
C ASP A 236 -9.14 25.20 10.15
N VAL A 237 -9.41 26.17 11.02
CA VAL A 237 -8.95 26.17 12.41
C VAL A 237 -9.64 25.05 13.19
N ASP A 238 -10.95 24.88 13.06
CA ASP A 238 -11.69 23.81 13.74
C ASP A 238 -11.16 22.41 13.37
N LYS A 239 -10.71 22.20 12.13
CA LYS A 239 -10.11 20.92 11.70
C LYS A 239 -8.73 20.67 12.32
N LYS A 240 -7.98 21.73 12.64
CA LYS A 240 -6.68 21.66 13.35
C LYS A 240 -6.87 21.45 14.85
N LEU A 241 -8.00 21.88 15.41
CA LEU A 241 -8.35 21.74 16.82
C LEU A 241 -8.90 20.36 17.19
N ASP A 242 -8.99 19.41 16.25
CA ASP A 242 -9.34 18.04 16.57
C ASP A 242 -8.29 17.49 17.56
N ALA A 243 -8.70 17.25 18.81
CA ALA A 243 -7.80 16.97 19.93
C ALA A 243 -6.83 15.82 19.63
N ARG A 244 -7.24 14.89 18.77
CA ARG A 244 -6.40 13.81 18.26
C ARG A 244 -5.25 14.30 17.38
N HIS A 245 -5.50 15.22 16.45
CA HIS A 245 -4.45 15.79 15.61
C HIS A 245 -3.49 16.69 16.40
N ALA A 246 -4.00 17.44 17.39
CA ALA A 246 -3.15 18.22 18.29
C ALA A 246 -2.19 17.31 19.09
N VAL A 247 -2.67 16.16 19.56
CA VAL A 247 -1.85 15.15 20.22
C VAL A 247 -0.84 14.53 19.24
N GLU A 248 -1.25 14.15 18.04
CA GLU A 248 -0.36 13.56 17.02
C GLU A 248 0.73 14.56 16.57
N GLU A 249 0.40 15.84 16.43
CA GLU A 249 1.36 16.91 16.12
C GLU A 249 2.33 17.14 17.28
N ALA A 250 1.83 17.15 18.52
CA ALA A 250 2.67 17.26 19.72
C ALA A 250 3.64 16.06 19.86
N MET A 251 3.17 14.83 19.56
CA MET A 251 4.02 13.63 19.54
C MET A 251 5.12 13.75 18.46
N THR A 252 4.76 14.20 17.26
CA THR A 252 5.70 14.36 16.14
C THR A 252 6.73 15.47 16.43
N ALA A 253 6.30 16.59 16.99
CA ALA A 253 7.16 17.70 17.39
C ALA A 253 8.10 17.35 18.56
N ALA A 254 7.67 16.47 19.48
CA ALA A 254 8.52 15.98 20.57
C ALA A 254 9.68 15.11 20.05
N LEU A 255 9.42 14.30 19.02
CA LEU A 255 10.42 13.40 18.43
C LEU A 255 11.42 14.12 17.51
N MET A 256 10.95 15.11 16.73
CA MET A 256 11.80 15.81 15.77
C MET A 256 12.68 16.88 16.43
N ARG A 257 13.92 17.00 15.94
CA ARG A 257 14.84 18.09 16.31
C ARG A 257 15.21 18.92 15.10
N ASN A 258 15.39 20.21 15.30
CA ASN A 258 15.80 21.14 14.25
C ASN A 258 17.26 21.55 14.43
N CYS A 259 17.99 21.69 13.32
CA CYS A 259 19.34 22.25 13.36
C CYS A 259 19.29 23.72 13.81
N PRO A 260 20.06 24.15 14.82
CA PRO A 260 20.04 25.52 15.34
C PRO A 260 20.53 26.58 14.34
N LYS A 261 21.18 26.17 13.24
CA LYS A 261 21.69 27.09 12.20
C LYS A 261 20.79 27.19 10.97
N CYS A 262 20.23 26.07 10.50
CA CYS A 262 19.46 26.03 9.24
C CYS A 262 18.01 25.53 9.41
N ASN A 263 17.58 25.24 10.64
CA ASN A 263 16.26 24.75 11.01
C ASN A 263 15.79 23.44 10.33
N LYS A 264 16.65 22.74 9.58
CA LYS A 264 16.32 21.43 9.00
C LYS A 264 15.99 20.42 10.11
N ALA A 265 14.83 19.79 10.01
CA ALA A 265 14.37 18.76 10.94
C ALA A 265 15.09 17.42 10.72
N PHE A 266 15.39 16.71 11.80
CA PHE A 266 16.00 15.38 11.80
C PHE A 266 15.63 14.61 13.08
N ILE A 267 15.72 13.28 13.02
CA ILE A 267 15.53 12.36 14.14
C ILE A 267 16.81 11.56 14.33
N LYS A 268 17.18 11.28 15.57
CA LYS A 268 18.33 10.41 15.88
C LYS A 268 17.85 8.98 15.96
N GLU A 269 18.31 8.11 15.08
CA GLU A 269 18.00 6.67 15.12
C GLU A 269 18.96 5.91 16.06
N SER A 270 20.25 6.25 16.04
CA SER A 270 21.27 5.59 16.86
C SER A 270 22.52 6.47 17.03
N GLY A 271 23.43 6.09 17.93
CA GLY A 271 24.74 6.74 18.11
C GLY A 271 24.82 7.77 19.25
N CYS A 272 25.86 8.63 19.22
CA CYS A 272 26.12 9.61 20.26
C CYS A 272 25.27 10.89 20.10
N ASN A 273 25.19 11.69 21.15
CA ASN A 273 24.44 12.95 21.17
C ASN A 273 25.14 14.12 20.46
N LYS A 274 26.29 13.90 19.85
CA LYS A 274 26.94 14.85 18.95
C LYS A 274 26.39 14.67 17.55
N MET A 275 25.45 15.52 17.16
CA MET A 275 24.82 15.50 15.84
C MET A 275 25.60 16.37 14.86
N VAL A 276 25.66 15.95 13.59
CA VAL A 276 26.18 16.75 12.49
C VAL A 276 25.03 17.03 11.53
N CYS A 277 24.73 18.29 11.26
CA CYS A 277 23.70 18.61 10.27
C CYS A 277 24.19 18.18 8.87
N PRO A 278 23.43 17.39 8.09
CA PRO A 278 23.84 16.97 6.76
C PRO A 278 23.88 18.12 5.75
N HIS A 279 23.15 19.22 6.00
CA HIS A 279 23.04 20.34 5.07
C HIS A 279 24.06 21.46 5.34
N CYS A 280 24.25 21.87 6.59
CA CYS A 280 25.14 22.98 6.95
C CYS A 280 26.36 22.56 7.77
N HIS A 281 26.53 21.24 7.99
CA HIS A 281 27.64 20.61 8.73
C HIS A 281 27.87 21.18 10.14
N THR A 282 26.89 21.88 10.70
CA THR A 282 26.98 22.42 12.06
C THR A 282 26.83 21.29 13.06
N LEU A 283 27.75 21.25 14.02
CA LEU A 283 27.72 20.32 15.12
C LEU A 283 26.80 20.84 16.23
N SER A 284 25.88 20.02 16.68
CA SER A 284 24.94 20.38 17.75
C SER A 284 24.71 19.23 18.72
N CYS A 285 24.44 19.55 19.98
CA CYS A 285 24.06 18.56 20.98
C CYS A 285 22.58 18.16 20.81
N TYR A 286 22.30 16.86 20.70
CA TYR A 286 20.93 16.34 20.59
C TYR A 286 20.09 16.69 21.83
N VAL A 287 20.70 16.69 23.02
CA VAL A 287 20.00 16.91 24.31
C VAL A 287 19.60 18.38 24.49
N CYS A 288 20.58 19.29 24.49
CA CYS A 288 20.34 20.70 24.83
C CYS A 288 20.16 21.63 23.62
N ARG A 289 20.25 21.10 22.39
CA ARG A 289 20.05 21.82 21.12
C ARG A 289 21.05 22.95 20.83
N LYS A 290 22.12 23.08 21.63
CA LYS A 290 23.17 24.08 21.43
C LYS A 290 24.18 23.65 20.38
N ILE A 291 24.75 24.64 19.68
CA ILE A 291 25.90 24.45 18.79
C ILE A 291 27.11 24.07 19.65
N ILE A 292 27.89 23.08 19.19
CA ILE A 292 29.08 22.58 19.86
C ILE A 292 30.24 22.51 18.87
N HIS A 293 31.48 22.51 19.35
CA HIS A 293 32.68 22.43 18.50
C HIS A 293 33.43 21.09 18.62
N GLY A 294 33.03 20.22 19.54
CA GLY A 294 33.71 18.96 19.83
C GLY A 294 32.99 18.14 20.91
N TYR A 295 33.75 17.39 21.70
CA TYR A 295 33.20 16.55 22.78
C TYR A 295 33.22 17.21 24.17
N GLU A 296 33.79 18.41 24.31
CA GLU A 296 33.96 19.14 25.58
C GLU A 296 32.64 19.45 26.30
N HIS A 297 31.56 19.58 25.53
CA HIS A 297 30.20 19.80 26.01
C HIS A 297 29.65 18.61 26.82
N PHE A 298 30.24 17.42 26.63
CA PHE A 298 29.75 16.19 27.22
C PHE A 298 30.55 15.78 28.47
N ASN A 299 29.88 15.14 29.41
CA ASN A 299 30.47 14.66 30.68
C ASN A 299 31.37 13.43 30.53
N GLN A 300 31.50 12.89 29.31
CA GLN A 300 32.29 11.70 28.95
C GLN A 300 33.14 12.00 27.71
N ALA A 301 33.86 13.14 27.71
CA ALA A 301 34.80 13.45 26.66
C ALA A 301 36.02 12.50 26.73
N PRO A 302 36.58 12.05 25.60
CA PRO A 302 37.85 11.35 25.60
C PRO A 302 38.96 12.22 26.23
N PRO A 303 39.90 11.67 27.03
CA PRO A 303 40.03 10.27 27.44
C PRO A 303 38.96 9.91 28.49
N TYR A 304 38.30 8.77 28.31
CA TYR A 304 37.08 8.29 29.01
C TYR A 304 37.22 8.03 30.53
N ASN A 305 38.10 8.77 31.20
CA ASN A 305 38.54 8.59 32.58
C ASN A 305 38.20 9.80 33.48
N THR A 306 37.33 10.71 33.02
CA THR A 306 36.90 11.88 33.79
C THR A 306 35.64 11.58 34.61
N ALA A 307 35.59 12.06 35.86
CA ALA A 307 34.39 11.97 36.70
C ALA A 307 33.16 12.59 36.01
N LYS A 308 31.98 11.99 36.20
CA LYS A 308 30.73 12.47 35.61
C LYS A 308 30.37 13.83 36.20
N ASP A 309 30.58 14.89 35.42
CA ASP A 309 30.07 16.23 35.76
C ASP A 309 28.54 16.26 35.61
N PRO A 310 27.76 16.53 36.66
CA PRO A 310 26.30 16.64 36.58
C PRO A 310 25.83 17.88 35.81
N LYS A 311 26.74 18.83 35.52
CA LYS A 311 26.44 20.07 34.78
C LYS A 311 26.62 19.96 33.25
N LYS A 312 27.14 18.83 32.74
CA LYS A 312 27.42 18.61 31.31
C LYS A 312 26.46 17.58 30.72
N CYS A 313 26.21 17.66 29.40
CA CYS A 313 25.29 16.73 28.74
C CYS A 313 25.89 15.33 28.63
N GLN A 314 25.04 14.31 28.60
CA GLN A 314 25.49 12.92 28.42
C GLN A 314 25.84 12.66 26.95
N LEU A 315 26.97 12.01 26.69
CA LEU A 315 27.39 11.71 25.32
C LEU A 315 26.59 10.56 24.69
N TRP A 316 26.30 9.53 25.48
CA TRP A 316 25.62 8.31 25.05
C TRP A 316 24.35 8.09 25.84
N ASP A 317 23.24 7.83 25.17
CA ASP A 317 22.00 7.45 25.86
C ASP A 317 22.04 5.97 26.22
N SER A 318 21.42 5.58 27.34
CA SER A 318 21.28 4.16 27.69
C SER A 318 20.39 3.42 26.68
N SER A 319 19.36 4.10 26.18
CA SER A 319 18.55 3.72 25.02
C SER A 319 18.00 5.00 24.39
N VAL A 320 18.05 5.08 23.06
CA VAL A 320 17.51 6.22 22.31
C VAL A 320 15.97 6.15 22.32
N GLU A 321 15.43 4.93 22.21
CA GLU A 321 14.01 4.61 22.23
C GLU A 321 13.37 5.01 23.56
N GLN A 322 14.04 4.73 24.69
CA GLN A 322 13.53 5.11 26.01
C GLN A 322 13.45 6.64 26.16
N ARG A 323 14.43 7.40 25.65
CA ARG A 323 14.37 8.86 25.66
C ARG A 323 13.25 9.37 24.76
N HIS A 324 13.09 8.82 23.56
CA HIS A 324 11.98 9.20 22.69
C HIS A 324 10.63 8.93 23.35
N ALA A 325 10.49 7.78 24.01
CA ALA A 325 9.28 7.44 24.76
C ALA A 325 9.03 8.42 25.92
N ASP A 326 10.06 8.78 26.69
CA ASP A 326 9.94 9.77 27.76
C ASP A 326 9.57 11.16 27.20
N GLU A 327 10.23 11.61 26.14
CA GLU A 327 9.98 12.93 25.52
C GLU A 327 8.58 13.03 24.91
N VAL A 328 8.13 11.97 24.25
CA VAL A 328 6.76 11.86 23.73
C VAL A 328 5.75 11.81 24.88
N GLY A 329 6.02 11.06 25.95
CA GLY A 329 5.17 11.00 27.14
C GLY A 329 5.01 12.35 27.84
N HIS A 330 6.09 13.13 27.96
CA HIS A 330 6.03 14.49 28.49
C HIS A 330 5.26 15.42 27.53
N GLY A 331 5.48 15.32 26.21
CA GLY A 331 4.76 16.11 25.21
C GLY A 331 3.24 15.86 25.23
N CYS A 332 2.82 14.60 25.35
CA CYS A 332 1.41 14.22 25.51
C CYS A 332 0.79 14.76 26.79
N SER A 333 1.53 14.72 27.90
CA SER A 333 1.05 15.23 29.20
C SER A 333 0.82 16.75 29.17
N VAL A 334 1.70 17.49 28.48
CA VAL A 334 1.55 18.94 28.28
C VAL A 334 0.36 19.23 27.36
N ALA A 335 0.20 18.51 26.25
CA ALA A 335 -0.95 18.67 25.36
C ALA A 335 -2.31 18.43 26.07
N HIS A 336 -2.35 17.46 26.99
CA HIS A 336 -3.54 17.18 27.81
C HIS A 336 -3.87 18.28 28.84
N MET A 337 -2.89 19.10 29.26
CA MET A 337 -3.13 20.22 30.17
C MET A 337 -3.68 21.48 29.47
N PHE A 338 -3.55 21.56 28.14
CA PHE A 338 -3.97 22.70 27.33
C PHE A 338 -5.21 22.42 26.45
N SER A 339 -5.82 21.23 26.58
CA SER A 339 -7.13 20.88 25.98
C SER A 339 -8.25 21.07 27.00
#